data_AF-A0A8H6T7Q1-F1
#
_entry.id   AF-A0A8H6T7Q1-F1
#
_cell.length_a   1.000
_cell.length_b   1.000
_cell.length_c   1.000
_cell.angle_alpha   90.00
_cell.angle_beta   90.00
_cell.angle_gamma   90.00
#
_symmetry.space_group_name_H-M   'P 1'
#
loop_
_entity.id
_entity.type
_entity.pdbx_description
1 polymer ?
#
loop_
_entity_poly.entity_id
_entity_poly.type
_entity_poly.pdbx_seq_one_letter_code
_entity_poly.pdbx_strand_id
1 'polypeptide(L)'
;MQVADPRFPNIFAVGDVAATDAHKASGPGHRQAQVAADNIIGMIRGGRPEHIYLRETRRIHLSLGLQLYVTFENPREEGGEPSIKIIDFEDGEHDQDEAERTRLFECRVQNLWERRAPGVTDYYL
;
A
#
# COMPACT_ATOMS: atom_id res chain seq x y z
N MET A 1 8.16 -2.14 13.79
CA MET A 1 9.62 -2.23 13.87
C MET A 1 10.08 -2.09 15.29
N GLN A 2 10.90 -3.04 15.74
CA GLN A 2 11.37 -3.08 17.11
C GLN A 2 12.23 -1.86 17.41
N VAL A 3 12.03 -1.24 18.56
CA VAL A 3 12.82 -0.09 19.02
C VAL A 3 14.24 -0.57 19.36
N ALA A 4 15.25 0.22 18.99
CA ALA A 4 16.66 -0.15 19.18
C ALA A 4 17.12 -0.15 20.65
N ASP A 5 16.38 0.50 21.54
CA ASP A 5 16.69 0.55 22.97
C ASP A 5 16.35 -0.80 23.64
N PRO A 6 17.36 -1.52 24.16
CA PRO A 6 17.17 -2.85 24.72
C PRO A 6 16.31 -2.88 25.99
N ARG A 7 16.04 -1.72 26.63
CA ARG A 7 15.13 -1.63 27.77
C ARG A 7 13.67 -1.84 27.37
N PHE A 8 13.37 -1.75 26.07
CA PHE A 8 12.02 -1.84 25.53
C PHE A 8 11.87 -2.97 24.51
N PRO A 9 12.18 -4.24 24.87
CA PRO A 9 12.22 -5.35 23.92
C PRO A 9 10.85 -5.68 23.31
N ASN A 10 9.77 -5.25 23.96
CA ASN A 10 8.38 -5.52 23.57
C ASN A 10 7.71 -4.32 22.87
N ILE A 11 8.46 -3.26 22.55
CA ILE A 11 7.92 -2.07 21.89
C ILE A 11 8.25 -2.10 20.39
N PHE A 12 7.21 -1.93 19.58
CA PHE A 12 7.29 -1.87 18.12
C PHE A 12 6.63 -0.58 17.61
N ALA A 13 7.27 0.09 16.65
CA ALA A 13 6.74 1.25 15.94
C ALA A 13 6.41 0.90 14.48
N VAL A 14 5.23 1.27 13.97
CA VAL A 14 4.79 0.96 12.59
C VAL A 14 4.20 2.21 11.93
N GLY A 15 4.22 2.26 10.60
CA GLY A 15 3.74 3.39 9.82
C GLY A 15 4.68 4.61 9.89
N ASP A 16 4.10 5.80 9.80
CA ASP A 16 4.84 7.06 9.63
C ASP A 16 5.77 7.43 10.81
N VAL A 17 5.52 6.87 11.99
CA VAL A 17 6.35 7.06 13.18
C VAL A 17 7.56 6.13 13.21
N ALA A 18 7.57 5.07 12.39
CA ALA A 18 8.68 4.12 12.32
C ALA A 18 9.83 4.69 11.48
N ALA A 19 11.01 4.80 12.08
CA ALA A 19 12.23 5.28 11.42
C ALA A 19 12.85 4.18 10.54
N THR A 20 12.21 3.84 9.41
CA THR A 20 12.67 2.77 8.50
C THR A 20 13.15 3.29 7.14
N ASP A 21 13.30 4.61 6.97
CA ASP A 21 13.39 5.38 5.71
C ASP A 21 12.40 4.95 4.60
N ALA A 22 11.35 4.21 4.97
CA ALA A 22 10.29 3.92 4.03
C ALA A 22 9.51 5.22 3.79
N HIS A 23 9.00 5.37 2.57
CA HIS A 23 8.11 6.50 2.29
C HIS A 23 6.82 6.36 3.12
N LYS A 24 6.28 7.50 3.55
CA LYS A 24 5.05 7.58 4.35
C LYS A 24 3.84 7.23 3.50
N ALA A 25 3.43 5.97 3.54
CA ALA A 25 2.33 5.44 2.75
C ALA A 25 1.73 4.18 3.41
N SER A 26 0.51 3.85 3.00
CA SER A 26 -0.24 2.69 3.50
C SER A 26 0.48 1.37 3.23
N GLY A 27 1.06 1.18 2.03
CA GLY A 27 1.76 -0.05 1.66
C GLY A 27 2.90 -0.41 2.61
N PRO A 28 3.90 0.47 2.81
CA PRO A 28 4.93 0.28 3.83
C PRO A 28 4.38 0.04 5.24
N GLY A 29 3.40 0.83 5.67
CA GLY A 29 2.78 0.69 6.99
C GLY A 29 2.13 -0.68 7.20
N HIS A 30 1.44 -1.20 6.19
CA HIS A 30 0.80 -2.51 6.22
C HIS A 30 1.82 -3.64 6.40
N ARG A 31 2.90 -3.64 5.60
CA ARG A 31 3.94 -4.68 5.72
C ARG A 31 4.73 -4.56 7.02
N GLN A 32 4.97 -3.35 7.52
CA GLN A 32 5.57 -3.16 8.85
C GLN A 32 4.68 -3.72 9.97
N ALA A 33 3.35 -3.55 9.86
CA ALA A 33 2.40 -4.11 10.81
C ALA A 33 2.41 -5.64 10.79
N GLN A 34 2.47 -6.25 9.61
CA GLN A 34 2.60 -7.70 9.46
C GLN A 34 3.88 -8.23 10.14
N VAL A 35 5.04 -7.63 9.84
CA VAL A 35 6.32 -8.02 10.46
C VAL A 35 6.29 -7.85 11.98
N ALA A 36 5.68 -6.77 12.49
CA ALA A 36 5.53 -6.57 13.92
C ALA A 36 4.63 -7.64 14.56
N ALA A 37 3.51 -7.98 13.93
CA ALA A 37 2.59 -9.01 14.41
C ALA A 37 3.26 -10.39 14.47
N ASP A 38 3.96 -10.79 13.41
CA ASP A 38 4.66 -12.08 13.34
C ASP A 38 5.72 -12.20 14.44
N ASN A 39 6.48 -11.12 14.68
CA ASN A 39 7.45 -11.04 15.77
C ASN A 39 6.81 -11.13 17.16
N ILE A 40 5.70 -10.42 17.39
CA ILE A 40 4.96 -10.49 18.66
C ILE A 40 4.46 -11.91 18.91
N ILE A 41 3.89 -12.56 17.89
CA ILE A 41 3.42 -13.95 17.97
C ILE A 41 4.59 -14.90 18.27
N GLY A 42 5.73 -14.72 17.61
CA GLY A 42 6.95 -15.50 17.87
C GLY A 42 7.43 -15.36 19.32
N MET A 43 7.42 -14.13 19.85
CA MET A 43 7.79 -13.86 21.24
C MET A 43 6.80 -14.46 22.25
N ILE A 44 5.50 -14.39 21.98
CA ILE A 44 4.47 -15.04 22.82
C ILE A 44 4.70 -16.56 22.90
N ARG A 45 5.20 -17.17 21.81
CA ARG A 45 5.56 -18.59 21.75
C ARG A 45 6.91 -18.94 22.41
N GLY A 46 7.58 -17.97 23.03
CA GLY A 46 8.89 -18.14 23.67
C GLY A 46 10.09 -18.03 22.72
N GLY A 47 9.87 -17.60 21.47
CA GLY A 47 10.92 -17.33 20.48
C GLY A 47 11.48 -15.91 20.55
N ARG A 48 12.29 -15.56 19.55
CA ARG A 48 12.84 -14.21 19.35
C ARG A 48 12.17 -13.51 18.15
N PRO A 49 12.15 -12.17 18.11
CA PRO A 49 11.64 -11.42 16.96
C PRO A 49 12.65 -11.48 15.81
N GLU A 50 12.47 -12.44 14.91
CA GLU A 50 13.41 -12.71 13.80
C GLU A 50 12.94 -12.13 12.45
N HIS A 51 11.68 -11.72 12.34
CA HIS A 51 11.15 -11.16 11.09
C HIS A 51 11.66 -9.73 10.87
N ILE A 52 12.22 -9.51 9.68
CA ILE A 52 12.81 -8.22 9.28
C ILE A 52 11.94 -7.60 8.19
N TYR A 53 11.68 -6.30 8.34
CA TYR A 53 11.00 -5.53 7.30
C TYR A 53 11.96 -5.22 6.16
N LEU A 54 11.64 -5.71 4.97
CA LEU A 54 12.36 -5.41 3.73
C LEU A 54 11.62 -4.32 2.97
N ARG A 55 12.34 -3.29 2.53
CA ARG A 55 11.75 -2.18 1.75
C ARG A 55 11.33 -2.69 0.37
N GLU A 56 10.17 -2.22 -0.11
CA GLU A 56 9.68 -2.49 -1.46
C GLU A 56 9.93 -1.30 -2.38
N THR A 57 9.77 -1.55 -3.69
CA THR A 57 9.71 -0.48 -4.68
C THR A 57 8.61 0.52 -4.31
N ARG A 58 8.90 1.80 -4.56
CA ARG A 58 7.94 2.87 -4.33
C ARG A 58 6.93 2.86 -5.48
N ARG A 59 5.65 2.87 -5.12
CA ARG A 59 4.54 2.89 -6.07
C ARG A 59 3.57 3.99 -5.69
N ILE A 60 2.99 4.63 -6.69
CA ILE A 60 1.93 5.62 -6.53
C ILE A 60 0.73 5.11 -7.30
N HIS A 61 -0.41 5.13 -6.63
CA HIS A 61 -1.71 4.72 -7.12
C HIS A 61 -2.62 5.94 -7.03
N LEU A 62 -3.00 6.50 -8.17
CA LEU A 62 -3.74 7.75 -8.26
C LEU A 62 -5.04 7.54 -9.04
N SER A 63 -6.17 7.83 -8.39
CA SER A 63 -7.46 7.95 -9.07
C SER A 63 -7.59 9.36 -9.66
N LEU A 64 -7.89 9.45 -10.96
CA LEU A 64 -8.10 10.68 -11.73
C LEU A 64 -9.57 10.81 -12.14
N GLY A 65 -10.49 10.65 -11.21
CA GLY A 65 -11.88 10.42 -11.59
C GLY A 65 -12.50 9.24 -10.88
N LEU A 66 -13.74 8.94 -11.27
CA LEU A 66 -14.33 7.61 -11.05
C LEU A 66 -13.74 6.58 -12.01
N GLN A 67 -13.33 7.02 -13.20
CA GLN A 67 -13.08 6.15 -14.35
C GLN A 67 -11.61 6.06 -14.77
N LEU A 68 -10.81 7.09 -14.50
CA LEU A 68 -9.40 7.07 -14.88
C LEU A 68 -8.51 6.76 -13.67
N TYR A 69 -7.51 5.91 -13.89
CA TYR A 69 -6.58 5.49 -12.87
C TYR A 69 -5.15 5.44 -13.41
N VAL A 70 -4.20 5.90 -12.61
CA VAL A 70 -2.78 5.91 -12.98
C VAL A 70 -1.98 5.20 -11.88
N THR A 71 -1.20 4.21 -12.31
CA THR A 71 -0.14 3.61 -11.48
C THR A 71 1.21 4.06 -11.99
N PHE A 72 2.06 4.42 -11.04
CA PHE A 72 3.47 4.69 -11.26
C PHE A 72 4.28 3.78 -10.35
N GLU A 73 5.29 3.12 -10.89
CA GLU A 73 6.22 2.29 -10.12
C GLU A 73 7.66 2.67 -10.45
N ASN A 74 8.44 2.93 -9.39
CA ASN A 74 9.89 3.09 -9.52
C ASN A 74 10.54 1.80 -10.01
N PRO A 75 11.62 1.89 -10.80
CA PRO A 75 12.41 0.73 -11.19
C PRO A 75 12.93 -0.02 -9.96
N ARG A 76 13.08 -1.34 -10.10
CA ARG A 76 13.70 -2.19 -9.06
C ARG A 76 15.21 -1.99 -8.97
N GLU A 77 15.84 -1.68 -10.09
CA GLU A 77 17.28 -1.51 -10.24
C GLU A 77 17.64 -0.03 -10.41
N GLU A 78 18.81 0.35 -9.91
CA GLU A 78 19.33 1.71 -10.04
C GLU A 78 19.62 2.02 -11.51
N GLY A 79 19.11 3.15 -12.02
CA GLY A 79 19.22 3.53 -13.42
C GLY A 79 18.19 2.88 -14.36
N GLY A 80 17.26 2.08 -13.85
CA GLY A 80 16.12 1.58 -14.63
C GLY A 80 15.10 2.68 -14.95
N GLU A 81 14.23 2.43 -15.94
CA GLU A 81 13.13 3.33 -16.27
C GLU A 81 11.91 3.05 -15.37
N PRO A 82 11.20 4.09 -14.90
CA PRO A 82 9.95 3.91 -14.19
C PRO A 82 8.87 3.37 -15.13
N SER A 83 7.91 2.64 -14.57
CA SER A 83 6.74 2.16 -15.31
C SER A 83 5.50 2.97 -14.96
N ILE A 84 4.74 3.34 -15.99
CA ILE A 84 3.45 4.02 -15.86
C ILE A 84 2.40 3.15 -16.53
N LYS A 85 1.29 2.90 -15.84
CA LYS A 85 0.09 2.33 -16.46
C LYS A 85 -1.08 3.24 -16.22
N ILE A 86 -1.77 3.58 -17.29
CA ILE A 86 -3.02 4.33 -17.28
C ILE A 86 -4.13 3.33 -17.59
N ILE A 87 -5.19 3.35 -16.80
CA ILE A 87 -6.33 2.46 -16.91
C ILE A 87 -7.56 3.34 -16.99
N ASP A 88 -8.30 3.18 -18.09
CA ASP A 88 -9.58 3.83 -18.29
C ASP A 88 -10.69 2.77 -18.16
N PHE A 89 -11.61 2.99 -17.23
CA PHE A 89 -12.72 2.08 -16.99
C PHE A 89 -13.89 2.25 -17.98
N GLU A 90 -13.91 3.31 -18.81
CA GLU A 90 -14.95 3.50 -19.83
C GLU A 90 -14.78 2.61 -21.06
N ASP A 91 -13.53 2.38 -21.49
CA ASP A 91 -13.26 1.83 -22.82
C ASP A 91 -13.64 0.36 -23.00
N GLY A 92 -14.14 -0.33 -21.95
CA GLY A 92 -14.69 -1.68 -22.04
C GLY A 92 -13.70 -2.78 -22.47
N GLU A 93 -12.52 -2.43 -22.99
CA GLU A 93 -11.42 -3.29 -23.44
C GLU A 93 -10.46 -3.66 -22.31
N HIS A 94 -11.01 -3.88 -21.12
CA HIS A 94 -10.25 -4.45 -20.04
C HIS A 94 -10.85 -5.81 -19.71
N ASP A 95 -10.31 -6.81 -20.43
CA ASP A 95 -10.29 -8.24 -20.08
C ASP A 95 -9.46 -8.44 -18.79
N GLN A 96 -9.78 -7.65 -17.77
CA GLN A 96 -9.11 -7.64 -16.48
C GLN A 96 -9.87 -8.58 -15.58
N ASP A 97 -9.13 -9.54 -15.03
CA ASP A 97 -9.58 -10.43 -13.98
C ASP A 97 -10.29 -9.60 -12.89
N GLU A 98 -11.42 -10.11 -12.40
CA GLU A 98 -12.22 -9.48 -11.34
C GLU A 98 -11.35 -9.15 -10.11
N ALA A 99 -10.29 -9.94 -9.87
CA ALA A 99 -9.28 -9.70 -8.86
C ALA A 99 -8.41 -8.45 -9.12
N GLU A 100 -8.06 -8.17 -10.39
CA GLU A 100 -7.29 -6.99 -10.78
C GLU A 100 -8.16 -5.73 -10.70
N ARG A 101 -9.43 -5.80 -11.14
CA ARG A 101 -10.42 -4.74 -10.89
C ARG A 101 -10.53 -4.47 -9.39
N THR A 102 -10.71 -5.50 -8.56
CA THR A 102 -10.84 -5.40 -7.09
C THR A 102 -9.59 -4.80 -6.43
N ARG A 103 -8.40 -5.05 -6.98
CA ARG A 103 -7.15 -4.38 -6.54
C ARG A 103 -7.06 -2.93 -6.96
N LEU A 104 -7.51 -2.56 -8.15
CA LEU A 104 -7.54 -1.16 -8.59
C LEU A 104 -8.63 -0.36 -7.85
N PHE A 105 -9.67 -1.05 -7.37
CA PHE A 105 -10.61 -0.55 -6.35
C PHE A 105 -9.96 -0.29 -4.97
N GLU A 106 -8.66 -0.55 -4.75
CA GLU A 106 -7.98 -0.33 -3.45
C GLU A 106 -7.89 1.14 -3.04
N CYS A 107 -8.05 2.11 -3.95
CA CYS A 107 -8.22 3.51 -3.55
C CYS A 107 -9.59 3.78 -2.90
N ARG A 108 -10.54 2.81 -2.96
CA ARG A 108 -11.91 2.84 -2.41
C ARG A 108 -12.65 4.15 -2.64
N VAL A 109 -12.26 4.90 -3.68
CA VAL A 109 -12.82 6.22 -3.92
C VAL A 109 -14.29 6.07 -4.30
N GLN A 110 -14.67 5.00 -4.99
CA GLN A 110 -16.06 4.67 -5.32
C GLN A 110 -16.89 4.47 -4.04
N ASN A 111 -16.41 3.65 -3.09
CA ASN A 111 -17.08 3.49 -1.80
C ASN A 111 -17.20 4.83 -1.04
N LEU A 112 -16.22 5.72 -1.16
CA LEU A 112 -16.29 7.06 -0.59
C LEU A 112 -17.37 7.90 -1.30
N TRP A 113 -17.38 7.93 -2.63
CA TRP A 113 -18.35 8.66 -3.44
C TRP A 113 -19.77 8.15 -3.26
N GLU A 114 -19.99 6.83 -3.27
CA GLU A 114 -21.28 6.20 -2.95
C GLU A 114 -21.81 6.63 -1.58
N ARG A 115 -20.92 6.75 -0.59
CA ARG A 115 -21.30 7.15 0.78
C ARG A 115 -21.46 8.65 0.96
N ARG A 116 -20.71 9.48 0.21
CA ARG A 116 -20.59 10.93 0.45
C ARG A 116 -21.32 11.78 -0.58
N ALA A 117 -21.49 11.30 -1.81
CA ALA A 117 -22.22 11.93 -2.88
C ALA A 117 -22.90 10.87 -3.78
N PRO A 118 -23.89 10.14 -3.24
CA PRO A 118 -24.63 9.14 -4.00
C PRO A 118 -25.31 9.79 -5.22
N GLY A 119 -25.14 9.19 -6.39
CA GLY A 119 -25.69 9.68 -7.67
C GLY A 119 -24.69 10.45 -8.54
N VAL A 120 -23.48 10.72 -8.06
CA VAL A 120 -22.38 11.18 -8.91
C VAL A 120 -21.79 9.98 -9.65
N THR A 121 -22.03 9.91 -10.96
CA THR A 121 -21.58 8.79 -11.82
C THR A 121 -20.53 9.20 -12.83
N ASP A 122 -20.32 10.50 -13.01
CA ASP A 122 -19.35 11.08 -13.92
C ASP A 122 -18.83 12.37 -13.28
N TYR A 123 -17.51 12.49 -13.19
CA TYR A 123 -16.85 13.77 -12.92
C TYR A 123 -15.60 13.90 -13.80
N TYR A 124 -15.80 14.25 -15.07
CA TYR A 124 -14.79 15.04 -15.76
C TYR A 124 -14.71 16.42 -15.09
N LEU A 125 -13.58 16.72 -14.45
CA LEU A 125 -13.21 18.09 -14.12
C LEU A 125 -12.70 18.81 -15.37
#